data_AF-T1CB23-F1
#
_entry.id   AF-T1CB23-F1
#
_cell.length_a   1.000
_cell.length_b   1.000
_cell.length_c   1.000
_cell.angle_alpha   90.00
_cell.angle_beta   90.00
_cell.angle_gamma   90.00
#
_symmetry.space_group_name_H-M   'P 1'
#
loop_
_entity.id
_entity.type
_entity.pdbx_description
1 polymer ?
#
loop_
_entity_poly.entity_id
_entity_poly.type
_entity_poly.pdbx_seq_one_letter_code
_entity_poly.pdbx_strand_id
1 'polypeptide(L)'
;MSATVIGPDGRRRCAWCIATPQYLAYHDTEWGFPVADDRRLFEKLSLEGFQSGLSWRTILEKRDRFRAVFHQFDIERIARFTARDVTRLLGDAGIVRHRGKIEAVIHNARRARELIGQEGSLAAFV
;
A
#
# COMPACT_ATOMS: atom_id res chain seq x y z
N MET A 1 -11.33 -22.70 -9.90
CA MET A 1 -12.09 -21.59 -10.51
C MET A 1 -12.50 -20.65 -9.40
N SER A 2 -12.13 -19.36 -9.46
CA SER A 2 -12.55 -18.39 -8.45
C SER A 2 -14.06 -18.20 -8.55
N ALA A 3 -14.82 -18.67 -7.56
CA ALA A 3 -16.26 -18.53 -7.55
C ALA A 3 -16.62 -17.05 -7.37
N THR A 4 -17.53 -16.55 -8.20
CA THR A 4 -18.14 -15.23 -8.01
C THR A 4 -19.38 -15.35 -7.11
N VAL A 5 -19.66 -14.30 -6.33
CA VAL A 5 -20.82 -14.19 -5.44
C VAL A 5 -21.67 -12.98 -5.82
N ILE A 6 -22.95 -12.97 -5.45
CA ILE A 6 -23.84 -11.82 -5.64
C ILE A 6 -23.61 -10.83 -4.49
N GLY A 7 -23.23 -9.60 -4.82
CA GLY A 7 -23.03 -8.52 -3.85
C GLY A 7 -24.34 -7.83 -3.45
N PRO A 8 -24.28 -6.88 -2.49
CA PRO A 8 -25.46 -6.19 -1.95
C PRO A 8 -26.31 -5.41 -2.98
N ASP A 9 -25.71 -5.04 -4.11
CA ASP A 9 -26.34 -4.33 -5.23
C ASP A 9 -26.80 -5.28 -6.36
N GLY A 10 -26.78 -6.59 -6.13
CA GLY A 10 -27.16 -7.62 -7.12
C GLY A 10 -26.07 -7.95 -8.15
N ARG A 11 -24.91 -7.30 -8.13
CA ARG A 11 -23.83 -7.54 -9.10
C ARG A 11 -22.93 -8.71 -8.68
N ARG A 12 -22.43 -9.48 -9.65
CA ARG A 12 -21.45 -10.55 -9.41
C ARG A 12 -20.06 -9.97 -9.15
N ARG A 13 -19.37 -10.44 -8.10
CA ARG A 13 -18.00 -10.06 -7.73
C ARG A 13 -17.18 -11.26 -7.29
N CYS A 14 -15.85 -11.09 -7.18
CA CYS A 14 -14.97 -12.10 -6.57
C CYS A 14 -15.40 -12.42 -5.12
N ALA A 15 -15.44 -13.70 -4.74
CA ALA A 15 -15.90 -14.11 -3.40
C ALA A 15 -15.15 -13.43 -2.24
N TRP A 16 -13.87 -13.09 -2.41
CA TRP A 16 -13.09 -12.49 -1.33
C TRP A 16 -13.56 -11.08 -0.95
N CYS A 17 -14.17 -10.33 -1.87
CA CYS A 17 -14.49 -8.91 -1.61
C CYS A 17 -15.72 -8.70 -0.73
N ILE A 18 -16.56 -9.73 -0.53
CA ILE A 18 -17.74 -9.64 0.35
C ILE A 18 -17.41 -9.91 1.83
N ALA A 19 -16.15 -10.23 2.15
CA ALA A 19 -15.74 -10.53 3.52
C ALA A 19 -15.85 -9.32 4.47
N THR A 20 -15.91 -8.09 3.94
CA THR A 20 -16.10 -6.87 4.73
C THR A 20 -16.57 -5.72 3.84
N PRO A 21 -17.40 -4.76 4.33
CA PRO A 21 -17.90 -3.67 3.51
C PRO A 21 -16.81 -2.82 2.84
N GLN A 22 -15.67 -2.64 3.51
CA GLN A 22 -14.53 -1.85 2.99
C GLN A 22 -13.89 -2.48 1.75
N TYR A 23 -13.96 -3.81 1.61
CA TYR A 23 -13.41 -4.50 0.45
C TYR A 23 -14.24 -4.30 -0.81
N LEU A 24 -15.55 -4.04 -0.70
CA LEU A 24 -16.39 -3.82 -1.88
C LEU A 24 -15.92 -2.58 -2.64
N ALA A 25 -15.78 -1.45 -1.95
CA ALA A 25 -15.29 -0.21 -2.57
C ALA A 25 -13.88 -0.38 -3.15
N TYR A 26 -12.97 -1.02 -2.40
CA TYR A 26 -11.61 -1.30 -2.86
C TYR A 26 -11.59 -2.21 -4.10
N HIS A 27 -12.38 -3.28 -4.10
CA HIS A 27 -12.52 -4.20 -5.23
C HIS A 27 -13.04 -3.47 -6.47
N ASP A 28 -14.12 -2.70 -6.32
CA ASP A 28 -14.85 -2.13 -7.45
C ASP A 28 -14.15 -0.92 -8.09
N THR A 29 -13.24 -0.27 -7.36
CA THR A 29 -12.64 1.00 -7.81
C THR A 29 -11.11 1.01 -7.83
N GLU A 30 -10.44 0.04 -7.21
CA GLU A 30 -8.98 0.05 -7.08
C GLU A 30 -8.28 -1.26 -7.44
N TRP A 31 -8.91 -2.40 -7.17
CA TRP A 31 -8.30 -3.71 -7.38
C TRP A 31 -8.40 -4.12 -8.86
N GLY A 32 -7.27 -4.46 -9.47
CA GLY A 32 -7.21 -4.86 -10.89
C GLY A 32 -7.29 -3.71 -11.90
N PHE A 33 -7.48 -2.47 -11.46
CA PHE A 33 -7.42 -1.31 -12.34
C PHE A 33 -5.97 -0.88 -12.61
N PRO A 34 -5.62 -0.49 -13.86
CA PRO A 34 -4.30 0.03 -14.20
C PRO A 34 -3.93 1.26 -13.37
N VAL A 35 -2.66 1.38 -13.01
CA VAL A 35 -2.12 2.54 -12.29
C VAL A 35 -0.81 2.93 -12.97
N ALA A 36 -0.72 4.18 -13.44
CA ALA A 36 0.49 4.73 -14.06
C ALA A 36 1.14 5.84 -13.21
N ASP A 37 0.57 6.18 -12.06
CA ASP A 37 1.14 7.14 -11.13
C ASP A 37 2.14 6.44 -10.19
N ASP A 38 3.41 6.87 -10.23
CA ASP A 38 4.51 6.25 -9.49
C ASP A 38 4.30 6.29 -7.97
N ARG A 39 3.78 7.40 -7.46
CA ARG A 39 3.48 7.53 -6.03
C ARG A 39 2.42 6.52 -5.62
N ARG A 40 1.38 6.35 -6.43
CA ARG A 40 0.32 5.39 -6.18
C ARG A 40 0.80 3.95 -6.30
N LEU A 41 1.65 3.64 -7.28
CA LEU A 41 2.29 2.33 -7.40
C LEU A 41 3.16 2.04 -6.17
N PHE A 42 3.98 3.01 -5.75
CA PHE A 42 4.82 2.89 -4.57
C PHE A 42 4.01 2.71 -3.27
N GLU A 43 2.88 3.41 -3.12
CA GLU A 43 1.92 3.19 -2.04
C GLU A 43 1.43 1.73 -2.05
N LYS A 44 0.92 1.24 -3.18
CA LYS A 44 0.39 -0.13 -3.29
C LYS A 44 1.46 -1.16 -2.92
N LEU A 45 2.64 -1.08 -3.52
CA LEU A 45 3.76 -1.99 -3.23
C LEU A 45 4.17 -1.99 -1.75
N SER A 46 4.24 -0.80 -1.14
CA SER A 46 4.58 -0.66 0.27
C SER A 46 3.53 -1.28 1.19
N LEU A 47 2.24 -1.08 0.89
CA LEU A 47 1.13 -1.64 1.67
C LEU A 47 1.07 -3.18 1.56
N GLU A 48 1.34 -3.74 0.38
CA GLU A 48 1.48 -5.20 0.20
C GLU A 48 2.63 -5.76 1.06
N GLY A 49 3.77 -5.05 1.15
CA GLY A 49 4.85 -5.42 2.07
C GLY A 49 4.42 -5.41 3.54
N PHE A 50 3.57 -4.47 3.95
CA PHE A 50 3.00 -4.44 5.29
C PHE A 50 2.04 -5.61 5.56
N GLN A 51 1.40 -6.17 4.53
CA GLN A 51 0.42 -7.25 4.65
C GLN A 51 1.05 -8.61 5.03
N SER A 52 2.36 -8.82 4.86
CA SER A 52 3.00 -10.11 5.19
C SER A 52 2.66 -10.58 6.63
N GLY A 53 2.00 -11.73 6.76
CA GLY A 53 1.55 -12.28 8.05
C GLY A 53 0.31 -11.62 8.65
N LEU A 54 -0.42 -10.80 7.89
CA LEU A 54 -1.65 -10.10 8.29
C LEU A 54 -2.73 -10.23 7.21
N SER A 55 -3.97 -9.89 7.58
CA SER A 55 -5.04 -9.75 6.59
C SER A 55 -4.91 -8.42 5.84
N TRP A 56 -5.31 -8.37 4.56
CA TRP A 56 -5.36 -7.11 3.81
C TRP A 56 -6.33 -6.09 4.44
N ARG A 57 -7.39 -6.55 5.12
CA ARG A 57 -8.34 -5.73 5.88
C ARG A 57 -7.62 -4.86 6.90
N THR A 58 -6.71 -5.46 7.66
CA THR A 58 -5.88 -4.75 8.65
C THR A 58 -5.07 -3.62 8.01
N ILE A 59 -4.58 -3.81 6.79
CA ILE A 59 -3.80 -2.79 6.07
C ILE A 59 -4.73 -1.71 5.52
N LEU A 60 -5.85 -2.10 4.90
CA LEU A 60 -6.82 -1.19 4.33
C LEU A 60 -7.44 -0.26 5.39
N GLU A 61 -7.79 -0.78 6.57
CA GLU A 61 -8.28 0.00 7.71
C GLU A 61 -7.27 1.03 8.22
N LYS A 62 -5.97 0.73 8.10
CA LYS A 62 -4.86 1.59 8.55
C LYS A 62 -4.32 2.50 7.46
N ARG A 63 -4.85 2.40 6.24
CA ARG A 63 -4.27 3.02 5.03
C ARG A 63 -4.15 4.54 5.13
N ASP A 64 -5.17 5.21 5.66
CA ASP A 64 -5.12 6.67 5.79
C ASP A 64 -4.09 7.11 6.83
N ARG A 65 -3.86 6.31 7.87
CA ARG A 65 -2.76 6.58 8.80
C ARG A 65 -1.41 6.35 8.13
N PHE A 66 -1.25 5.25 7.39
CA PHE A 66 -0.03 5.00 6.60
C PHE A 66 0.28 6.19 5.68
N ARG A 67 -0.71 6.66 4.92
CA ARG A 67 -0.58 7.87 4.09
C ARG A 67 -0.12 9.07 4.89
N ALA A 68 -0.74 9.37 6.03
CA ALA A 68 -0.34 10.52 6.84
C ALA A 68 1.12 10.43 7.31
N VAL A 69 1.53 9.28 7.87
CA VAL A 69 2.85 9.14 8.53
C VAL A 69 4.00 8.93 7.55
N PHE A 70 3.70 8.44 6.34
CA PHE A 70 4.62 8.32 5.21
C PHE A 70 4.43 9.45 4.19
N HIS A 71 3.88 10.62 4.58
CA HIS A 71 3.77 11.81 3.71
C HIS A 71 3.13 11.52 2.33
N GLN A 72 1.96 10.88 2.33
CA GLN A 72 1.23 10.45 1.13
C GLN A 72 2.06 9.57 0.19
N PHE A 73 2.99 8.79 0.74
CA PHE A 73 3.91 7.95 -0.02
C PHE A 73 4.80 8.76 -0.99
N ASP A 74 5.16 9.98 -0.62
CA ASP A 74 6.16 10.78 -1.32
C ASP A 74 7.54 10.09 -1.26
N ILE A 75 7.94 9.49 -2.39
CA ILE A 75 9.17 8.71 -2.55
C ILE A 75 10.39 9.52 -2.09
N GLU A 76 10.51 10.78 -2.53
CA GLU A 76 11.63 11.64 -2.20
C GLU A 76 11.72 11.94 -0.70
N ARG A 77 10.59 12.24 -0.05
CA ARG A 77 10.55 12.49 1.38
C ARG A 77 10.89 11.25 2.18
N ILE A 78 10.32 10.10 1.82
CA ILE A 78 10.56 8.84 2.53
C ILE A 78 12.00 8.36 2.35
N ALA A 79 12.60 8.55 1.16
CA ALA A 79 13.99 8.17 0.92
C ALA A 79 14.97 8.85 1.90
N ARG A 80 14.60 10.03 2.40
CA ARG A 80 15.35 10.83 3.39
C ARG A 80 15.04 10.48 4.85
N PHE A 81 14.12 9.57 5.12
CA PHE A 81 13.83 9.14 6.50
C PHE A 81 15.07 8.53 7.16
N THR A 82 15.16 8.78 8.46
CA THR A 82 16.30 8.43 9.31
C THR A 82 15.89 7.43 10.39
N ALA A 83 16.86 6.99 11.21
CA ALA A 83 16.56 6.18 12.40
C ALA A 83 15.58 6.88 13.37
N ARG A 84 15.58 8.22 13.43
CA ARG A 84 14.61 8.99 14.22
C ARG A 84 13.19 8.80 13.71
N ASP A 85 13.01 8.77 12.38
CA ASP A 85 11.71 8.52 11.76
C ASP A 85 11.23 7.09 12.02
N VAL A 86 12.12 6.10 11.94
CA VAL A 86 11.77 4.72 12.29
C VAL A 86 11.29 4.62 13.73
N THR A 87 12.00 5.22 14.68
CA THR A 87 11.59 5.23 16.10
C THR A 87 10.26 5.96 16.31
N ARG A 88 10.05 7.11 15.64
CA ARG A 88 8.76 7.82 15.66
C ARG A 88 7.61 6.94 15.14
N LEU A 89 7.82 6.24 14.03
CA LEU A 89 6.82 5.37 13.40
C LEU A 89 6.53 4.11 14.25
N LEU A 90 7.54 3.56 14.92
CA LEU A 90 7.36 2.46 15.87
C LEU A 90 6.48 2.85 17.08
N GLY A 91 6.42 4.15 17.42
CA GLY A 91 5.52 4.67 18.44
C GLY A 91 4.06 4.83 17.99
N ASP A 92 3.77 4.71 16.69
CA ASP A 92 2.45 5.01 16.14
C ASP A 92 1.54 3.76 16.10
N ALA A 93 0.58 3.69 17.03
CA ALA A 93 -0.38 2.58 17.11
C ALA A 93 -1.37 2.55 15.93
N GLY A 94 -1.48 3.63 15.17
CA GLY A 94 -2.34 3.69 13.99
C GLY A 94 -1.79 2.90 12.80
N ILE A 95 -0.52 2.51 12.80
CA ILE A 95 0.09 1.63 11.78
C ILE A 95 0.51 0.27 12.34
N VAL A 96 1.09 -0.59 11.49
CA VAL A 96 1.73 -1.84 11.90
C VAL A 96 3.14 -1.52 12.44
N ARG A 97 3.32 -1.64 13.76
CA ARG A 97 4.57 -1.32 14.47
C ARG A 97 5.64 -2.40 14.33
N HIS A 98 6.08 -2.65 13.10
CA HIS A 98 7.11 -3.64 12.81
C HIS A 98 8.33 -2.96 12.17
N ARG A 99 9.47 -2.98 12.86
CA ARG A 99 10.69 -2.27 12.46
C ARG A 99 11.12 -2.62 11.04
N GLY A 100 11.26 -3.91 10.73
CA GLY A 100 11.69 -4.34 9.39
C GLY A 100 10.77 -3.92 8.25
N LYS A 101 9.45 -3.82 8.47
CA LYS A 101 8.49 -3.38 7.44
C LYS A 101 8.58 -1.87 7.21
N ILE A 102 8.77 -1.10 8.28
CA ILE A 102 9.01 0.35 8.20
C ILE A 102 10.33 0.63 7.47
N GLU A 103 11.40 -0.05 7.86
CA GLU A 103 12.71 0.08 7.23
C GLU A 103 12.69 -0.37 5.77
N ALA A 104 11.90 -1.41 5.43
CA ALA A 104 11.70 -1.84 4.05
C ALA A 104 11.04 -0.74 3.19
N VAL A 105 10.04 -0.03 3.68
CA VAL A 105 9.45 1.10 2.92
C VAL A 105 10.49 2.21 2.67
N ILE A 106 11.34 2.51 3.65
CA ILE A 106 12.41 3.51 3.51
C ILE A 106 13.46 3.05 2.50
N HIS A 107 13.88 1.78 2.58
CA HIS A 107 14.79 1.18 1.61
C HIS A 107 14.20 1.22 0.20
N ASN A 108 12.95 0.79 0.04
CA ASN A 108 12.24 0.76 -1.24
C ASN A 108 12.08 2.17 -1.82
N ALA A 109 11.86 3.21 -1.01
CA ALA A 109 11.81 4.58 -1.50
C ALA A 109 13.14 5.03 -2.11
N ARG A 110 14.27 4.65 -1.49
CA ARG A 110 15.61 4.96 -2.03
C ARG A 110 15.85 4.26 -3.37
N ARG A 111 15.45 2.98 -3.48
CA ARG A 111 15.53 2.20 -4.72
C ARG A 111 14.59 2.73 -5.80
N ALA A 112 13.36 3.08 -5.43
CA ALA A 112 12.39 3.66 -6.34
C ALA A 112 12.90 4.97 -6.94
N ARG A 113 13.49 5.86 -6.12
CA ARG A 113 14.14 7.08 -6.63
C ARG A 113 15.24 6.79 -7.65
N GLU A 114 16.07 5.80 -7.40
CA GLU A 114 17.14 5.40 -8.34
C GLU A 114 16.57 4.85 -9.64
N LEU A 115 15.57 3.96 -9.58
CA LEU A 115 14.90 3.41 -10.74
C LEU A 115 14.18 4.50 -11.56
N ILE A 116 13.48 5.43 -10.91
CA ILE A 116 12.85 6.57 -11.60
C ILE A 116 13.90 7.41 -12.32
N GLY A 117 15.09 7.60 -11.74
CA GLY A 117 16.18 8.31 -12.39
C GLY A 117 16.75 7.60 -13.63
N GLN A 118 16.64 6.27 -13.69
CA GLN A 118 17.14 5.43 -14.79
C GLN A 118 16.10 5.18 -15.89
N GLU A 119 14.88 4.84 -15.47
CA GLU A 119 13.78 4.37 -16.32
C GLU A 119 12.73 5.47 -16.59
N GLY A 120 12.89 6.64 -15.96
CA GLY A 120 11.98 7.78 -16.06
C GLY A 120 10.72 7.65 -15.20
N SER A 121 10.23 6.44 -14.93
CA SER A 121 9.12 6.18 -14.01
C SER A 121 9.11 4.75 -13.47
N LEU A 122 8.49 4.53 -12.32
CA LEU A 122 8.18 3.16 -11.86
C LEU A 122 7.19 2.48 -12.80
N ALA A 123 6.17 3.21 -13.26
CA ALA A 123 5.14 2.66 -14.15
C ALA A 123 5.70 2.11 -15.47
N ALA A 124 6.74 2.73 -16.03
CA ALA A 124 7.40 2.23 -17.23
C ALA A 124 8.26 0.98 -16.98
N PHE A 125 8.69 0.77 -15.73
CA PHE A 125 9.51 -0.36 -15.34
C PHE A 125 8.70 -1.62 -15.02
N VAL A 126 7.46 -1.48 -14.51
CA VAL A 126 6.59 -2.60 -14.07
C VAL A 126 5.57 -3.05 -15.12
#